data_AF-A0A7W5UWT4-F1
#
_entry.id   AF-A0A7W5UWT4-F1
#
_cell.length_a   1.000
_cell.length_b   1.000
_cell.length_c   1.000
_cell.angle_alpha   90.00
_cell.angle_beta   90.00
_cell.angle_gamma   90.00
#
_symmetry.space_group_name_H-M   'P 1'
#
loop_
_entity.id
_entity.type
_entity.pdbx_description
1 polymer ?
#
loop_
_entity_poly.entity_id
_entity_poly.type
_entity_poly.pdbx_seq_one_letter_code
_entity_poly.pdbx_strand_id
1 'polypeptide(L)'
;MSPQDLFNHGLQEDGRRPREARRWYLLAIESGHQEAARRAAFNLALIEDEDGRIDEARHWYGRAATPRAMFNLGVLEEGCGNAEAARQWYAKAVESGHPEAAPRAMFNLGLMEDRAGHHARARGHYLMAVGSGHEEAATRARANLEALSEHPA
;
A
#
# COMPACT_ATOMS: atom_id res chain seq x y z
N MET A 1 27.46 0.41 14.10
CA MET A 1 25.99 0.49 14.28
C MET A 1 25.40 -0.78 13.72
N SER A 2 24.45 -1.40 14.42
CA SER A 2 23.75 -2.57 13.90
C SER A 2 22.80 -2.18 12.75
N PRO A 3 22.34 -3.13 11.91
CA PRO A 3 21.30 -2.88 10.91
C PRO A 3 20.02 -2.25 11.49
N GLN A 4 19.65 -2.66 12.71
CA GLN A 4 18.51 -2.12 13.42
C GLN A 4 18.77 -0.67 13.86
N ASP A 5 20.00 -0.35 14.30
CA ASP A 5 20.36 1.04 14.64
C ASP A 5 20.32 1.93 13.40
N LEU A 6 20.87 1.48 12.27
CA LEU A 6 20.82 2.22 11.00
C LEU A 6 19.37 2.54 10.61
N PHE A 7 18.47 1.56 10.68
CA PHE A 7 17.06 1.76 10.44
C PHE A 7 16.42 2.75 11.44
N ASN A 8 16.72 2.59 12.74
CA ASN A 8 16.19 3.48 13.79
C ASN A 8 16.63 4.94 13.58
N HIS A 9 17.86 5.16 13.12
CA HIS A 9 18.33 6.50 12.76
C HIS A 9 17.61 7.06 11.53
N GLY A 10 17.32 6.23 10.53
CA GLY A 10 16.47 6.64 9.41
C GLY A 10 15.11 7.15 9.87
N LEU A 11 14.43 6.42 10.77
CA LEU A 11 13.14 6.83 11.33
C LEU A 11 13.19 8.16 12.10
N GLN A 12 14.29 8.43 12.81
CA GLN A 12 14.45 9.69 13.56
C GLN A 12 14.52 10.90 12.64
N GLU A 13 15.09 10.72 11.45
CA GLU A 13 15.31 11.79 10.48
C GLU A 13 14.15 11.95 9.49
N ASP A 14 13.34 10.92 9.27
CA ASP A 14 12.33 10.84 8.21
C ASP A 14 11.43 12.08 8.12
N GLY A 15 10.85 12.48 9.25
CA GLY A 15 9.94 13.63 9.32
C GLY A 15 10.61 15.02 9.37
N ARG A 16 11.95 15.11 9.45
CA ARG A 16 12.67 16.40 9.61
C ARG A 16 13.68 16.65 8.50
N ARG A 17 14.33 15.59 8.03
CA ARG A 17 15.45 15.57 7.10
C ARG A 17 15.33 14.31 6.21
N PRO A 18 14.36 14.26 5.28
CA PRO A 18 14.11 13.08 4.44
C PRO A 18 15.33 12.66 3.61
N ARG A 19 16.17 13.62 3.20
CA ARG A 19 17.44 13.33 2.51
C ARG A 19 18.45 12.59 3.38
N GLU A 20 18.48 12.86 4.69
CA GLU A 20 19.34 12.15 5.63
C GLU A 20 18.76 10.77 5.96
N ALA A 21 17.45 10.67 6.16
CA ALA A 21 16.74 9.40 6.35
C ALA A 21 17.00 8.42 5.19
N ARG A 22 16.95 8.91 3.95
CA ARG A 22 17.29 8.14 2.73
C ARG A 22 18.63 7.41 2.85
N ARG A 23 19.67 8.11 3.32
CA ARG A 23 21.02 7.53 3.46
C ARG A 23 21.05 6.42 4.50
N TRP A 24 20.39 6.63 5.64
CA TRP A 24 20.31 5.63 6.70
C TRP A 24 19.56 4.37 6.26
N TYR A 25 18.47 4.53 5.51
CA TYR A 25 17.73 3.39 4.97
C TYR A 25 18.56 2.61 3.94
N LEU A 26 19.29 3.28 3.04
CA LEU A 26 20.19 2.61 2.09
C LEU A 26 21.27 1.78 2.83
N LEU A 27 21.91 2.35 3.85
CA LEU A 27 22.88 1.64 4.67
C LEU A 27 22.27 0.43 5.40
N ALA A 28 21.05 0.56 5.93
CA ALA A 28 20.33 -0.55 6.56
C ALA A 28 20.04 -1.67 5.56
N ILE A 29 19.71 -1.33 4.31
CA ILE A 29 19.47 -2.30 3.22
C ILE A 29 20.76 -3.02 2.82
N GLU A 30 21.86 -2.28 2.67
CA GLU A 30 23.18 -2.80 2.26
C GLU A 30 23.80 -3.73 3.32
N SER A 31 23.37 -3.60 4.59
CA SER A 31 23.85 -4.45 5.68
C SER A 31 23.47 -5.94 5.56
N GLY A 32 22.53 -6.28 4.67
CA GLY A 32 22.12 -7.67 4.40
C GLY A 32 21.17 -8.30 5.44
N HIS A 33 20.83 -7.59 6.51
CA HIS A 33 19.87 -8.11 7.51
C HIS A 33 18.44 -8.04 6.99
N GLN A 34 17.87 -9.18 6.61
CA GLN A 34 16.63 -9.30 5.86
C GLN A 34 15.46 -8.44 6.41
N GLU A 35 15.14 -8.54 7.70
CA GLU A 35 13.99 -7.80 8.25
C GLU A 35 14.20 -6.28 8.33
N ALA A 36 15.39 -5.84 8.77
CA ALA A 36 15.75 -4.43 8.80
C ALA A 36 15.79 -3.85 7.38
N ALA A 37 16.37 -4.56 6.41
CA ALA A 37 16.39 -4.18 5.01
C ALA A 37 14.98 -4.05 4.43
N ARG A 38 14.08 -4.97 4.76
CA ARG A 38 12.68 -4.95 4.32
C ARG A 38 11.94 -3.71 4.84
N ARG A 39 12.11 -3.39 6.12
CA ARG A 39 11.51 -2.20 6.76
C ARG A 39 12.13 -0.91 6.23
N ALA A 40 13.44 -0.88 6.04
CA ALA A 40 14.15 0.26 5.46
C ALA A 40 13.72 0.52 4.00
N ALA A 41 13.58 -0.53 3.19
CA ALA A 41 13.08 -0.43 1.82
C ALA A 41 11.65 0.16 1.77
N PHE A 42 10.78 -0.24 2.70
CA PHE A 42 9.43 0.35 2.76
C PHE A 42 9.44 1.85 3.06
N ASN A 43 10.22 2.30 4.04
CA ASN A 43 10.28 3.73 4.39
C ASN A 43 11.03 4.54 3.33
N LEU A 44 12.07 3.97 2.73
CA LEU A 44 12.72 4.57 1.56
C LEU A 44 11.71 4.77 0.44
N ALA A 45 10.90 3.76 0.12
CA ALA A 45 9.86 3.87 -0.91
C ALA A 45 8.87 5.01 -0.64
N LEU A 46 8.45 5.21 0.61
CA LEU A 46 7.59 6.34 1.00
C LEU A 46 8.24 7.69 0.68
N ILE A 47 9.52 7.87 1.04
CA ILE A 47 10.27 9.10 0.72
C ILE A 47 10.35 9.32 -0.80
N GLU A 48 10.65 8.26 -1.57
CA GLU A 48 10.75 8.36 -3.02
C GLU A 48 9.39 8.72 -3.65
N ASP A 49 8.29 8.15 -3.15
CA ASP A 49 6.92 8.40 -3.59
C ASP A 49 6.50 9.85 -3.32
N GLU A 50 6.74 10.35 -2.10
CA GLU A 50 6.49 11.74 -1.71
C GLU A 50 7.30 12.76 -2.53
N ASP A 51 8.52 12.39 -2.92
CA ASP A 51 9.37 13.22 -3.79
C ASP A 51 9.02 13.08 -5.29
N GLY A 52 8.00 12.29 -5.65
CA GLY A 52 7.57 12.06 -7.04
C GLY A 52 8.54 11.21 -7.86
N ARG A 53 9.46 10.49 -7.22
CA ARG A 53 10.41 9.56 -7.84
C ARG A 53 9.77 8.18 -7.96
N ILE A 54 8.81 8.10 -8.89
CA ILE A 54 7.89 6.97 -9.05
C ILE A 54 8.61 5.64 -9.32
N ASP A 55 9.64 5.64 -10.17
CA ASP A 55 10.36 4.41 -10.52
C ASP A 55 11.16 3.87 -9.33
N GLU A 56 11.78 4.75 -8.55
CA GLU A 56 12.45 4.41 -7.30
C GLU A 56 11.46 3.91 -6.26
N ALA A 57 10.34 4.61 -6.06
CA ALA A 57 9.28 4.18 -5.14
C ALA A 57 8.77 2.77 -5.48
N ARG A 58 8.46 2.53 -6.77
CA ARG A 58 8.08 1.21 -7.28
C ARG A 58 9.13 0.15 -6.98
N HIS A 59 10.40 0.44 -7.25
CA HIS A 59 11.51 -0.48 -6.97
C HIS A 59 11.57 -0.84 -5.48
N TRP A 60 11.52 0.17 -4.60
CA TRP A 60 11.71 -0.03 -3.17
C TRP A 60 10.51 -0.69 -2.49
N TYR A 61 9.28 -0.34 -2.87
CA TYR A 61 8.12 -1.09 -2.39
C TYR A 61 8.18 -2.55 -2.84
N GLY A 62 8.61 -2.81 -4.09
CA GLY A 62 8.79 -4.15 -4.61
C GLY A 62 9.81 -4.96 -3.80
N ARG A 63 10.94 -4.33 -3.43
CA ARG A 63 11.94 -4.94 -2.54
C ARG A 63 11.46 -5.14 -1.11
N ALA A 64 10.61 -4.26 -0.61
CA ALA A 64 10.04 -4.40 0.71
C ALA A 64 9.08 -5.60 0.78
N ALA A 65 8.28 -5.85 -0.28
CA ALA A 65 7.40 -7.03 -0.38
C ALA A 65 6.55 -7.30 0.88
N THR A 66 6.22 -6.24 1.63
CA THR A 66 5.35 -6.31 2.81
C THR A 66 3.90 -6.14 2.38
N PRO A 67 2.90 -6.62 3.15
CA PRO A 67 1.50 -6.34 2.84
C PRO A 67 1.18 -4.85 2.67
N ARG A 68 1.82 -3.99 3.48
CA ARG A 68 1.68 -2.53 3.37
C ARG A 68 2.36 -1.98 2.11
N ALA A 69 3.51 -2.52 1.73
CA ALA A 69 4.20 -2.16 0.49
C ALA A 69 3.40 -2.59 -0.75
N MET A 70 2.78 -3.78 -0.72
CA MET A 70 1.90 -4.26 -1.78
C MET A 70 0.67 -3.37 -1.93
N PHE A 71 0.04 -2.96 -0.82
CA PHE A 71 -1.04 -1.99 -0.87
C PHE A 71 -0.58 -0.65 -1.49
N ASN A 72 0.55 -0.10 -1.05
CA ASN A 72 1.07 1.16 -1.59
C ASN A 72 1.49 1.06 -3.07
N LEU A 73 2.03 -0.08 -3.51
CA LEU A 73 2.26 -0.33 -4.94
C LEU A 73 0.95 -0.30 -5.73
N GLY A 74 -0.12 -0.88 -5.19
CA GLY A 74 -1.44 -0.79 -5.80
C GLY A 74 -1.87 0.66 -6.01
N VAL A 75 -1.70 1.50 -4.98
CA VAL A 75 -2.02 2.94 -5.04
C VAL A 75 -1.14 3.67 -6.06
N LEU A 76 0.17 3.41 -6.06
CA LEU A 76 1.12 4.03 -6.98
C LEU A 76 0.80 3.67 -8.44
N GLU A 77 0.54 2.40 -8.73
CA GLU A 77 0.20 1.97 -10.09
C GLU A 77 -1.16 2.53 -10.54
N GLU A 78 -2.14 2.63 -9.64
CA GLU A 78 -3.42 3.27 -9.93
C GLU A 78 -3.23 4.75 -10.28
N GLY A 79 -2.42 5.49 -9.51
CA GLY A 79 -2.07 6.88 -9.79
C GLY A 79 -1.32 7.07 -11.12
N CYS A 80 -0.57 6.04 -11.56
CA CYS A 80 0.08 6.01 -12.86
C CYS A 80 -0.85 5.58 -14.03
N GLY A 81 -2.11 5.24 -13.74
CA GLY A 81 -3.05 4.71 -14.75
C GLY A 81 -2.83 3.23 -15.12
N ASN A 82 -1.96 2.53 -14.41
CA ASN A 82 -1.65 1.12 -14.61
C ASN A 82 -2.66 0.22 -13.87
N ALA A 83 -3.93 0.28 -14.26
CA ALA A 83 -5.02 -0.39 -13.55
C ALA A 83 -4.80 -1.90 -13.36
N GLU A 84 -4.24 -2.60 -14.34
CA GLU A 84 -4.01 -4.04 -14.21
C GLU A 84 -2.91 -4.36 -13.18
N ALA A 85 -1.83 -3.59 -13.16
CA ALA A 85 -0.79 -3.75 -12.15
C ALA A 85 -1.32 -3.41 -10.75
N ALA A 86 -2.14 -2.35 -10.63
CA ALA A 86 -2.79 -1.98 -9.38
C ALA A 86 -3.65 -3.11 -8.82
N ARG A 87 -4.50 -3.74 -9.66
CA ARG A 87 -5.33 -4.89 -9.24
C ARG A 87 -4.47 -6.04 -8.70
N GLN A 88 -3.39 -6.38 -9.38
CA GLN A 88 -2.50 -7.46 -8.95
C GLN A 88 -1.84 -7.18 -7.60
N TRP A 89 -1.41 -5.95 -7.36
CA TRP A 89 -0.80 -5.57 -6.08
C TRP A 89 -1.81 -5.52 -4.93
N TYR A 90 -3.01 -4.97 -5.18
CA TYR A 90 -4.08 -5.04 -4.20
C TYR A 90 -4.49 -6.49 -3.89
N ALA A 91 -4.60 -7.36 -4.90
CA ALA A 91 -4.90 -8.77 -4.69
C ALA A 91 -3.87 -9.45 -3.78
N LYS A 92 -2.57 -9.22 -3.99
CA LYS A 92 -1.52 -9.74 -3.10
C LYS A 92 -1.63 -9.21 -1.66
N ALA A 93 -2.00 -7.94 -1.49
CA ALA A 93 -2.24 -7.37 -0.15
C ALA A 93 -3.48 -8.00 0.52
N VAL A 94 -4.51 -8.35 -0.25
CA VAL A 94 -5.68 -9.09 0.23
C VAL A 94 -5.32 -10.52 0.64
N GLU A 95 -4.61 -11.24 -0.23
CA GLU A 95 -4.16 -12.63 0.01
C GLU A 95 -3.29 -12.76 1.26
N SER A 96 -2.57 -11.72 1.63
CA SER A 96 -1.74 -11.73 2.83
C SER A 96 -2.54 -11.76 4.14
N GLY A 97 -3.85 -11.45 4.10
CA GLY A 97 -4.71 -11.38 5.29
C GLY A 97 -4.28 -10.32 6.32
N HIS A 98 -3.45 -9.35 5.95
CA HIS A 98 -2.90 -8.39 6.90
C HIS A 98 -4.01 -7.46 7.41
N PRO A 99 -4.19 -7.29 8.74
CA PRO A 99 -5.37 -6.66 9.33
C PRO A 99 -5.60 -5.22 8.86
N GLU A 100 -4.53 -4.48 8.56
CA GLU A 100 -4.63 -3.10 8.06
C GLU A 100 -4.62 -3.00 6.53
N ALA A 101 -3.88 -3.88 5.84
CA ALA A 101 -3.58 -3.67 4.42
C ALA A 101 -4.63 -4.37 3.55
N ALA A 102 -5.05 -5.57 3.93
CA ALA A 102 -6.04 -6.34 3.19
C ALA A 102 -7.40 -5.60 3.10
N PRO A 103 -7.99 -5.05 4.18
CA PRO A 103 -9.28 -4.39 4.08
C PRO A 103 -9.25 -3.12 3.22
N ARG A 104 -8.17 -2.34 3.30
CA ARG A 104 -7.96 -1.16 2.46
C ARG A 104 -7.79 -1.54 1.00
N ALA A 105 -7.07 -2.62 0.71
CA ALA A 105 -6.94 -3.17 -0.64
C ALA A 105 -8.27 -3.72 -1.18
N MET A 106 -9.08 -4.41 -0.36
CA MET A 106 -10.44 -4.83 -0.73
C MET A 106 -11.30 -3.62 -1.13
N PHE A 107 -11.28 -2.56 -0.32
CA PHE A 107 -12.01 -1.34 -0.63
C PHE A 107 -11.56 -0.70 -1.96
N ASN A 108 -10.25 -0.58 -2.19
CA ASN A 108 -9.73 0.01 -3.45
C ASN A 108 -10.05 -0.87 -4.68
N LEU A 109 -9.98 -2.20 -4.56
CA LEU A 109 -10.46 -3.10 -5.62
C LEU A 109 -11.95 -2.87 -5.93
N GLY A 110 -12.76 -2.65 -4.90
CA GLY A 110 -14.17 -2.29 -5.06
C GLY A 110 -14.34 -1.01 -5.88
N LEU A 111 -13.60 0.05 -5.56
CA LEU A 111 -13.62 1.32 -6.32
C LEU A 111 -13.20 1.12 -7.78
N MET A 112 -12.18 0.29 -8.02
CA MET A 112 -11.69 0.03 -9.37
C MET A 112 -12.71 -0.73 -10.22
N GLU A 113 -13.36 -1.74 -9.65
CA GLU A 113 -14.42 -2.49 -10.34
C GLU A 113 -15.64 -1.61 -10.59
N ASP A 114 -15.97 -0.71 -9.65
CA ASP A 114 -17.10 0.21 -9.80
C ASP A 114 -16.88 1.22 -10.93
N ARG A 115 -15.70 1.86 -10.97
CA ARG A 115 -15.29 2.75 -12.07
C ARG A 115 -15.24 2.04 -13.42
N ALA A 116 -15.01 0.74 -13.44
CA ALA A 116 -15.04 -0.08 -14.64
C ALA A 116 -16.47 -0.54 -15.03
N GLY A 117 -17.50 -0.15 -14.28
CA GLY A 117 -18.89 -0.57 -14.49
C GLY A 117 -19.21 -1.99 -14.03
N HIS A 118 -18.29 -2.66 -13.34
CA HIS A 118 -18.47 -4.01 -12.82
C HIS A 118 -19.11 -3.99 -11.42
N HIS A 119 -20.28 -3.37 -11.28
CA HIS A 119 -20.92 -3.10 -9.98
C HIS A 119 -21.12 -4.35 -9.10
N ALA A 120 -21.39 -5.52 -9.70
CA ALA A 120 -21.50 -6.78 -8.95
C ALA A 120 -20.16 -7.20 -8.30
N ARG A 121 -19.04 -7.03 -9.01
CA ARG A 121 -17.70 -7.30 -8.47
C ARG A 121 -17.32 -6.27 -7.42
N ALA A 122 -17.62 -5.00 -7.68
CA ALA A 122 -17.43 -3.91 -6.72
C ALA A 122 -18.14 -4.20 -5.39
N ARG A 123 -19.43 -4.57 -5.46
CA ARG A 123 -20.23 -4.97 -4.30
C ARG A 123 -19.58 -6.11 -3.53
N GLY A 124 -19.06 -7.14 -4.21
CA GLY A 124 -18.35 -8.25 -3.58
C GLY A 124 -17.14 -7.78 -2.77
N HIS A 125 -16.31 -6.91 -3.36
CA HIS A 125 -15.15 -6.34 -2.69
C HIS A 125 -15.51 -5.47 -1.48
N TYR A 126 -16.54 -4.61 -1.61
CA TYR A 126 -17.01 -3.81 -0.49
C TYR A 126 -17.55 -4.66 0.67
N LEU A 127 -18.30 -5.73 0.38
CA LEU A 127 -18.78 -6.66 1.41
C LEU A 127 -17.63 -7.35 2.14
N MET A 128 -16.57 -7.74 1.44
CA MET A 128 -15.36 -8.28 2.07
C MET A 128 -14.70 -7.26 3.01
N ALA A 129 -14.57 -5.99 2.58
CA ALA A 129 -14.01 -4.91 3.42
C ALA A 129 -14.88 -4.63 4.67
N VAL A 130 -16.21 -4.69 4.55
CA VAL A 130 -17.12 -4.57 5.70
C VAL A 130 -16.97 -5.77 6.64
N GLY A 131 -16.88 -6.98 6.09
CA GLY A 131 -16.74 -8.23 6.84
C GLY A 131 -15.40 -8.38 7.56
N SER A 132 -14.38 -7.59 7.22
CA SER A 132 -13.06 -7.69 7.84
C SER A 132 -13.00 -7.09 9.25
N GLY A 133 -14.00 -6.30 9.65
CA GLY A 133 -14.02 -5.59 10.95
C GLY A 133 -13.11 -4.36 11.04
N HIS A 134 -12.46 -3.94 9.94
CA HIS A 134 -11.61 -2.74 9.92
C HIS A 134 -12.48 -1.49 9.76
N GLU A 135 -12.53 -0.64 10.78
CA GLU A 135 -13.50 0.45 10.91
C GLU A 135 -13.50 1.43 9.72
N GLU A 136 -12.33 1.96 9.33
CA GLU A 136 -12.26 2.94 8.24
C GLU A 136 -12.69 2.34 6.90
N ALA A 137 -12.09 1.20 6.51
CA ALA A 137 -12.42 0.50 5.28
C ALA A 137 -13.91 0.09 5.24
N ALA A 138 -14.45 -0.42 6.34
CA ALA A 138 -15.85 -0.79 6.45
C ALA A 138 -16.79 0.41 6.29
N THR A 139 -16.48 1.54 6.93
CA THR A 139 -17.28 2.77 6.84
C THR A 139 -17.34 3.27 5.40
N ARG A 140 -16.18 3.34 4.72
CA ARG A 140 -16.10 3.78 3.32
C ARG A 140 -16.79 2.80 2.37
N ALA A 141 -16.62 1.50 2.61
CA ALA A 141 -17.26 0.45 1.81
C ALA A 141 -18.79 0.48 1.94
N ARG A 142 -19.35 0.72 3.14
CA ARG A 142 -20.80 0.86 3.34
C ARG A 142 -21.40 2.02 2.55
N ALA A 143 -20.75 3.18 2.59
CA ALA A 143 -21.20 4.34 1.82
C ALA A 143 -21.27 4.04 0.30
N ASN A 144 -20.30 3.28 -0.24
CA ASN A 144 -20.32 2.90 -1.66
C ASN A 144 -21.36 1.80 -1.96
N LEU A 145 -21.62 0.89 -1.02
CA LEU A 145 -22.70 -0.10 -1.15
C LEU A 145 -24.08 0.55 -1.20
N GLU A 146 -24.31 1.59 -0.39
CA GLU A 146 -25.53 2.38 -0.39
C GLU A 146 -25.72 3.09 -1.74
N ALA A 147 -24.69 3.79 -2.23
CA ALA A 147 -24.73 4.46 -3.52
C ALA A 147 -25.05 3.51 -4.69
N LEU A 148 -24.49 2.29 -4.69
CA LEU A 148 -24.79 1.25 -5.68
C LEU A 148 -26.24 0.74 -5.61
N SER A 149 -26.88 0.80 -4.45
CA SER A 149 -28.26 0.35 -4.27
C SER A 149 -29.30 1.39 -4.72
N GLU A 150 -28.93 2.67 -4.69
CA GLU A 150 -29.80 3.78 -5.12
C GLU A 150 -29.84 3.92 -6.65
N HIS A 151 -28.84 3.40 -7.35
CA HIS A 151 -28.73 3.46 -8.81
C HIS A 151 -28.49 2.05 -9.39
N PRO A 152 -29.51 1.15 -9.36
CA PRO A 152 -29.40 -0.14 -10.00
C PRO A 152 -29.23 0.05 -11.51
N ALA A 153 -28.13 -0.49 -12.05
CA ALA A 153 -27.80 -0.48 -13.49
C ALA A 153 -28.89 -1.14 -14.35
#